data_AF-A0A8C9LMK5-F1
#
_entry.id   AF-A0A8C9LMK5-F1
#
_cell.length_a   1.000
_cell.length_b   1.000
_cell.length_c   1.000
_cell.angle_alpha   90.00
_cell.angle_beta   90.00
_cell.angle_gamma   90.00
#
_symmetry.space_group_name_H-M   'P 1'
#
loop_
_entity.id
_entity.type
_entity.pdbx_description
1 polymer ?
#
loop_
_entity_poly.entity_id
_entity_poly.type
_entity_poly.pdbx_seq_one_letter_code
_entity_poly.pdbx_strand_id
1 'polypeptide(L)'
;YIFFFFKIPIYLCKEIQLETTVDYNLSSVQGAVKNKIKKYNNHNLLLITNIPYLEKTYKEFLNIFSGEKVSISFKTKIVYIDIKDCTSTSDPSYNDNSACQLEHKSDNKVDHELDHVLYDGLIIIVNILDDKFVSKISSTYIDSFVKAKKNIFLSLNNVIGKNATKLLKSLNIYVHGNNNYVDDIFHNNISLIKNKSEELKNTFYTNKIIENTPIIKTYSQKNKLNILYKGTAHSVLLKEKYYLEVLKCNKTCLLYNSSHEILNNQKKGLDILLVSSIQLENNLRLVFSSSSVIFSDLFFKINNDNKKIAVDLVHWCLNKSGIIRYNNFKLYKSSDTSEMNSFCVTDWDRNINTYENTNDKYISEVKQKPCFYINDVIYVSIDFYELNYNYWIPYKKKDIQFELIHTNIIYRNFLNRYKNANNPTYYKNFKLPNKHGIYK
;
A
#
# COMPACT_ATOMS: atom_id res chain seq x y z
N TYR A 1 66.30 7.48 -56.89
CA TYR A 1 64.94 7.85 -56.46
C TYR A 1 64.07 6.60 -56.53
N ILE A 2 63.78 5.98 -55.38
CA ILE A 2 62.86 4.83 -55.28
C ILE A 2 61.70 5.30 -54.41
N PHE A 3 60.51 5.44 -55.00
CA PHE A 3 59.28 5.78 -54.31
C PHE A 3 58.59 4.50 -53.84
N PHE A 4 58.45 4.33 -52.52
CA PHE A 4 57.54 3.34 -51.93
C PHE A 4 56.14 3.94 -51.81
N PHE A 5 55.16 3.36 -52.48
CA PHE A 5 53.74 3.66 -52.25
C PHE A 5 53.21 2.73 -51.15
N PHE A 6 52.95 3.26 -49.96
CA PHE A 6 52.15 2.58 -48.95
C PHE A 6 50.65 2.80 -49.23
N LYS A 7 49.94 1.74 -49.61
CA LYS A 7 48.47 1.70 -49.57
C LYS A 7 48.03 1.40 -48.14
N ILE A 8 47.55 2.40 -47.42
CA ILE A 8 46.86 2.21 -46.13
C ILE A 8 45.37 2.03 -46.44
N PRO A 9 44.75 0.88 -46.12
CA PRO A 9 43.31 0.74 -46.21
C PRO A 9 42.63 1.56 -45.10
N ILE A 10 41.93 2.62 -45.49
CA ILE A 10 41.04 3.35 -44.58
C ILE A 10 39.77 2.51 -44.44
N TYR A 11 39.67 1.77 -43.33
CA TYR A 11 38.42 1.12 -42.95
C TYR A 11 37.45 2.19 -42.45
N LEU A 12 36.47 2.55 -43.28
CA LEU A 12 35.26 3.24 -42.84
C LEU A 12 34.45 2.25 -41.99
N CYS A 13 34.62 2.34 -40.67
CA CYS A 13 33.78 1.63 -39.72
C CYS A 13 32.35 2.14 -39.88
N LYS A 14 31.47 1.31 -40.46
CA LYS A 14 30.05 1.65 -40.60
C LYS A 14 29.44 1.55 -39.20
N GLU A 15 28.99 2.67 -38.63
CA GLU A 15 28.31 2.66 -37.35
C GLU A 15 26.99 1.88 -37.49
N ILE A 16 26.85 0.79 -36.74
CA ILE A 16 25.67 -0.09 -36.78
C ILE A 16 24.69 0.38 -35.71
N GLN A 17 23.51 0.80 -36.16
CA GLN A 17 22.43 1.34 -35.33
C GLN A 17 21.79 0.24 -34.49
N LEU A 18 21.45 0.56 -33.24
CA LEU A 18 20.66 -0.30 -32.36
C LEU A 18 19.17 -0.10 -32.64
N GLU A 19 18.42 -1.21 -32.71
CA GLU A 19 16.97 -1.16 -32.77
C GLU A 19 16.39 -0.97 -31.37
N THR A 20 15.78 0.20 -31.13
CA THR A 20 15.00 0.46 -29.92
C THR A 20 13.55 0.00 -30.13
N THR A 21 13.04 -0.84 -29.22
CA THR A 21 11.62 -1.23 -29.16
C THR A 21 10.87 -0.62 -27.98
N VAL A 22 11.49 0.30 -27.23
CA VAL A 22 10.71 1.11 -26.29
C VAL A 22 9.77 1.96 -27.11
N ASP A 23 8.48 1.67 -26.98
CA ASP A 23 7.42 2.50 -27.47
C ASP A 23 7.54 3.85 -26.73
N TYR A 24 8.26 4.81 -27.32
CA TYR A 24 8.34 6.20 -26.82
C TYR A 24 6.95 6.88 -26.76
N ASN A 25 5.92 6.19 -27.25
CA ASN A 25 4.52 6.55 -27.17
C ASN A 25 3.97 6.69 -25.75
N LEU A 26 4.66 6.19 -24.72
CA LEU A 26 4.43 6.69 -23.37
C LEU A 26 5.15 8.03 -23.22
N SER A 27 4.51 9.09 -23.72
CA SER A 27 4.87 10.44 -23.29
C SER A 27 4.95 10.42 -21.77
N SER A 28 6.17 10.57 -21.24
CA SER A 28 6.30 11.00 -19.85
C SER A 28 5.43 12.25 -19.73
N VAL A 29 4.78 12.46 -18.58
CA VAL A 29 3.93 13.65 -18.40
C VAL A 29 4.85 14.87 -18.45
N GLN A 30 5.10 15.38 -19.65
CA GLN A 30 6.03 16.46 -19.91
C GLN A 30 5.35 17.76 -19.50
N GLY A 31 6.05 18.50 -18.65
CA GLY A 31 5.60 19.77 -18.10
C GLY A 31 6.15 19.95 -16.70
N ALA A 32 6.36 21.21 -16.29
CA ALA A 32 6.38 21.51 -14.87
C ALA A 32 5.09 20.92 -14.30
N VAL A 33 5.20 19.94 -13.40
CA VAL A 33 4.04 19.43 -12.69
C VAL A 33 3.41 20.68 -12.11
N LYS A 34 2.27 21.10 -12.67
CA LYS A 34 1.48 22.10 -11.99
C LYS A 34 1.25 21.42 -10.65
N ASN A 35 1.73 22.02 -9.57
CA ASN A 35 1.17 21.84 -8.24
C ASN A 35 -0.30 22.33 -8.26
N LYS A 36 -1.09 21.94 -9.28
CA LYS A 36 -2.48 21.59 -9.10
C LYS A 36 -2.44 20.41 -8.15
N ILE A 37 -2.27 20.76 -6.88
CA ILE A 37 -2.88 20.13 -5.73
C ILE A 37 -4.27 19.75 -6.23
N LYS A 38 -4.44 18.54 -6.74
CA LYS A 38 -5.75 17.93 -6.71
C LYS A 38 -5.96 17.83 -5.21
N LYS A 39 -6.66 18.80 -4.63
CA LYS A 39 -7.12 18.72 -3.24
C LYS A 39 -7.66 17.30 -3.13
N TYR A 40 -7.01 16.49 -2.31
CA TYR A 40 -7.33 15.07 -2.14
C TYR A 40 -8.62 15.02 -1.32
N ASN A 41 -9.70 15.57 -1.90
CA ASN A 41 -10.93 15.84 -1.20
C ASN A 41 -11.90 14.70 -1.47
N ASN A 42 -12.30 14.09 -0.36
CA ASN A 42 -13.42 13.17 -0.20
C ASN A 42 -13.22 11.83 -0.92
N HIS A 43 -12.34 11.01 -0.35
CA HIS A 43 -12.51 9.57 -0.51
C HIS A 43 -13.80 9.15 0.17
N ASN A 44 -14.66 8.49 -0.59
CA ASN A 44 -15.82 7.84 -0.01
C ASN A 44 -15.35 6.49 0.51
N LEU A 45 -15.50 6.27 1.81
CA LEU A 45 -15.20 5.00 2.46
C LEU A 45 -16.51 4.36 2.92
N LEU A 46 -16.59 3.05 2.76
CA LEU A 46 -17.64 2.26 3.38
C LEU A 46 -17.08 1.61 4.64
N LEU A 47 -17.73 1.86 5.78
CA LEU A 47 -17.43 1.19 7.04
C LEU A 47 -18.54 0.19 7.36
N ILE A 48 -18.18 -1.07 7.55
CA ILE A 48 -19.10 -2.14 7.94
C ILE A 48 -18.71 -2.63 9.34
N THR A 49 -19.69 -2.72 10.23
CA THR A 49 -19.44 -3.15 11.61
C THR A 49 -20.62 -3.93 12.20
N ASN A 50 -20.31 -4.74 13.22
CA ASN A 50 -21.28 -5.31 14.16
C ASN A 50 -20.95 -4.94 15.62
N ILE A 51 -20.10 -3.92 15.83
CA ILE A 51 -19.77 -3.43 17.17
C ILE A 51 -20.93 -2.52 17.64
N PRO A 52 -21.57 -2.84 18.78
CA PRO A 52 -22.62 -2.01 19.32
C PRO A 52 -22.05 -0.66 19.78
N TYR A 53 -22.78 0.43 19.51
CA TYR A 53 -22.39 1.78 19.90
C TYR A 53 -20.97 2.19 19.43
N LEU A 54 -20.57 1.80 18.22
CA LEU A 54 -19.25 2.11 17.63
C LEU A 54 -18.90 3.59 17.78
N GLU A 55 -19.85 4.50 17.53
CA GLU A 55 -19.65 5.95 17.63
C GLU A 55 -19.31 6.45 19.06
N LYS A 56 -19.62 5.67 20.09
CA LYS A 56 -19.26 5.97 21.49
C LYS A 56 -17.96 5.32 21.91
N THR A 57 -17.65 4.13 21.39
CA THR A 57 -16.51 3.30 21.84
C THR A 57 -15.26 3.47 20.97
N TYR A 58 -15.42 3.99 19.74
CA TYR A 58 -14.36 4.22 18.74
C TYR A 58 -14.42 5.64 18.15
N LYS A 59 -14.93 6.62 18.89
CA LYS A 59 -15.12 7.98 18.40
C LYS A 59 -13.80 8.59 17.91
N GLU A 60 -12.72 8.45 18.68
CA GLU A 60 -11.42 9.00 18.31
C GLU A 60 -10.84 8.32 17.07
N PHE A 61 -11.07 7.02 16.92
CA PHE A 61 -10.68 6.28 15.73
C PHE A 61 -11.48 6.71 14.50
N LEU A 62 -12.80 6.90 14.64
CA LEU A 62 -13.65 7.45 13.58
C LEU A 62 -13.22 8.86 13.20
N ASN A 63 -12.74 9.66 14.16
CA ASN A 63 -12.23 11.01 13.90
C ASN A 63 -10.96 11.04 13.04
N ILE A 64 -10.20 9.95 12.96
CA ILE A 64 -9.08 9.80 12.02
C ILE A 64 -9.60 9.89 10.58
N PHE A 65 -10.83 9.44 10.33
CA PHE A 65 -11.45 9.54 9.01
C PHE A 65 -12.15 10.90 8.78
N SER A 66 -12.71 11.54 9.82
CA SER A 66 -13.46 12.79 9.65
C SER A 66 -12.60 14.05 9.52
N GLY A 67 -11.35 14.03 10.01
CA GLY A 67 -10.36 15.08 9.76
C GLY A 67 -10.65 16.39 10.50
N GLU A 68 -10.60 16.41 11.83
CA GLU A 68 -10.88 17.64 12.61
C GLU A 68 -9.71 18.65 12.68
N LYS A 69 -8.47 18.28 12.33
CA LYS A 69 -7.29 19.18 12.50
C LYS A 69 -6.26 19.17 11.37
N VAL A 70 -6.46 18.37 10.34
CA VAL A 70 -5.57 18.31 9.17
C VAL A 70 -6.46 18.42 7.95
N SER A 71 -6.01 19.08 6.90
CA SER A 71 -6.73 19.42 5.66
C SER A 71 -7.18 18.22 4.81
N ILE A 72 -7.55 17.10 5.44
CA ILE A 72 -7.79 15.78 4.86
C ILE A 72 -8.99 15.15 5.59
N SER A 73 -10.14 15.09 4.92
CA SER A 73 -11.36 14.45 5.41
C SER A 73 -11.80 13.33 4.47
N PHE A 74 -12.17 12.17 5.03
CA PHE A 74 -12.85 11.07 4.34
C PHE A 74 -14.36 11.18 4.58
N LYS A 75 -15.16 10.85 3.57
CA LYS A 75 -16.61 10.69 3.74
C LYS A 75 -16.89 9.23 4.05
N THR A 76 -17.30 8.92 5.26
CA THR A 76 -17.56 7.55 5.70
C THR A 76 -19.06 7.27 5.78
N LYS A 77 -19.56 6.28 5.03
CA LYS A 77 -20.88 5.70 5.29
C LYS A 77 -20.70 4.53 6.25
N ILE A 78 -21.40 4.55 7.38
CA ILE A 78 -21.38 3.46 8.36
C ILE A 78 -22.60 2.57 8.13
N VAL A 79 -22.36 1.27 7.99
CA VAL A 79 -23.38 0.23 7.88
C VAL A 79 -23.26 -0.70 9.08
N TYR A 80 -24.32 -0.73 9.89
CA TYR A 80 -24.43 -1.65 11.02
C TYR A 80 -25.10 -2.94 10.56
N ILE A 81 -24.45 -4.06 10.81
CA ILE A 81 -25.01 -5.39 10.59
C ILE A 81 -25.42 -5.93 11.95
N ASP A 82 -26.69 -5.73 12.29
CA ASP A 82 -27.25 -6.18 13.55
C ASP A 82 -27.45 -7.70 13.53
N ILE A 83 -26.97 -8.40 14.56
CA ILE A 83 -27.17 -9.85 14.73
C ILE A 83 -28.15 -10.00 15.89
N LYS A 84 -29.45 -9.85 15.61
CA LYS A 84 -30.48 -10.16 16.59
C LYS A 84 -30.52 -11.68 16.82
N ASP A 85 -29.90 -12.14 17.89
CA ASP A 85 -30.15 -13.47 18.45
C ASP A 85 -31.34 -13.41 19.41
N CYS A 86 -32.55 -13.44 18.85
CA CYS A 86 -33.76 -13.63 19.66
C CYS A 86 -33.95 -15.13 19.92
N THR A 87 -33.26 -15.66 20.91
CA THR A 87 -33.63 -16.93 21.56
C THR A 87 -33.51 -16.77 23.06
N SER A 88 -34.40 -15.97 23.66
CA SER A 88 -34.76 -16.14 25.07
C SER A 88 -35.88 -17.17 25.13
N THR A 89 -35.55 -18.36 25.62
CA THR A 89 -36.51 -19.30 26.19
C THR A 89 -37.40 -18.54 27.17
N SER A 90 -38.70 -18.49 26.88
CA SER A 90 -39.71 -17.88 27.75
C SER A 90 -39.93 -18.77 28.97
N ASP A 91 -39.35 -18.39 30.10
CA ASP A 91 -39.89 -18.74 31.42
C ASP A 91 -41.10 -17.82 31.69
N PRO A 92 -42.32 -18.35 31.90
CA PRO A 92 -43.55 -17.56 31.98
C PRO A 92 -43.82 -17.04 33.40
N SER A 93 -42.83 -16.44 34.04
CA SER A 93 -43.03 -15.73 35.29
C SER A 93 -41.96 -14.67 35.47
N TYR A 94 -42.20 -13.48 34.96
CA TYR A 94 -41.83 -12.16 35.50
C TYR A 94 -42.00 -11.14 34.37
N ASN A 95 -43.11 -10.41 34.42
CA ASN A 95 -43.36 -9.25 33.57
C ASN A 95 -42.45 -8.11 34.04
N ASP A 96 -41.34 -7.89 33.34
CA ASP A 96 -40.68 -6.59 33.30
C ASP A 96 -40.51 -6.16 31.85
N ASN A 97 -41.48 -5.38 31.39
CA ASN A 97 -41.48 -4.69 30.11
C ASN A 97 -40.45 -3.55 30.12
N SER A 98 -39.19 -3.88 29.80
CA SER A 98 -38.21 -2.91 29.30
C SER A 98 -37.32 -3.49 28.20
N ALA A 99 -37.88 -4.41 27.41
CA ALA A 99 -37.21 -5.02 26.27
C ALA A 99 -37.23 -4.09 25.04
N CYS A 100 -36.03 -3.68 24.62
CA CYS A 100 -35.67 -3.38 23.23
C CYS A 100 -36.48 -2.29 22.49
N GLN A 101 -36.36 -1.04 22.93
CA GLN A 101 -36.51 0.11 22.02
C GLN A 101 -35.14 0.72 21.72
N LEU A 102 -34.47 0.17 20.71
CA LEU A 102 -33.43 0.89 19.96
C LEU A 102 -33.93 0.99 18.52
N GLU A 103 -34.58 2.10 18.21
CA GLU A 103 -34.88 2.51 16.84
C GLU A 103 -33.57 2.89 16.13
N HIS A 104 -32.81 1.89 15.70
CA HIS A 104 -31.84 2.07 14.63
C HIS A 104 -32.53 1.66 13.34
N LYS A 105 -32.85 2.63 12.47
CA LYS A 105 -33.28 2.39 11.09
C LYS A 105 -32.19 1.62 10.38
N SER A 106 -32.29 0.30 10.42
CA SER A 106 -31.43 -0.63 9.73
C SER A 106 -31.89 -0.73 8.27
N ASP A 107 -31.21 -0.06 7.35
CA ASP A 107 -31.26 -0.46 5.94
C ASP A 107 -30.58 -1.83 5.85
N ASN A 108 -31.34 -2.89 6.08
CA ASN A 108 -30.88 -4.29 6.16
C ASN A 108 -30.46 -4.88 4.80
N LYS A 109 -30.26 -4.06 3.77
CA LYS A 109 -29.82 -4.49 2.45
C LYS A 109 -28.63 -3.64 2.01
N VAL A 110 -27.44 -4.23 2.09
CA VAL A 110 -26.31 -3.78 1.30
C VAL A 110 -26.65 -4.17 -0.14
N ASP A 111 -26.96 -3.20 -1.00
CA ASP A 111 -27.25 -3.49 -2.41
C ASP A 111 -25.91 -3.81 -3.11
N HIS A 112 -25.63 -5.10 -3.25
CA HIS A 112 -24.28 -5.64 -3.44
C HIS A 112 -23.62 -5.33 -4.79
N GLU A 113 -24.36 -4.93 -5.83
CA GLU A 113 -23.84 -4.90 -7.20
C GLU A 113 -23.12 -3.60 -7.61
N LEU A 114 -23.35 -2.46 -6.93
CA LEU A 114 -22.85 -1.14 -7.39
C LEU A 114 -22.02 -0.35 -6.37
N ASP A 115 -21.93 -0.80 -5.11
CA ASP A 115 -21.25 -0.03 -4.06
C ASP A 115 -19.73 0.10 -4.23
N HIS A 116 -19.03 -0.93 -4.73
CA HIS A 116 -17.57 -0.86 -4.94
C HIS A 116 -17.14 0.22 -5.94
N VAL A 117 -18.07 0.68 -6.79
CA VAL A 117 -17.88 1.81 -7.71
C VAL A 117 -17.98 3.14 -6.97
N LEU A 118 -18.86 3.24 -5.98
CA LEU A 118 -19.15 4.45 -5.21
C LEU A 118 -18.07 4.77 -4.15
N TYR A 119 -17.39 3.74 -3.64
CA TYR A 119 -16.39 3.86 -2.58
C TYR A 119 -14.96 3.60 -3.09
N ASP A 120 -14.00 4.29 -2.49
CA ASP A 120 -12.57 4.18 -2.77
C ASP A 120 -11.85 3.15 -1.90
N GLY A 121 -12.46 2.78 -0.78
CA GLY A 121 -11.94 1.80 0.15
C GLY A 121 -13.02 1.23 1.05
N LEU A 122 -12.70 0.09 1.64
CA LEU A 122 -13.58 -0.68 2.52
C LEU A 122 -12.94 -0.81 3.90
N ILE A 123 -13.68 -0.46 4.93
CA ILE A 123 -13.31 -0.63 6.33
C ILE A 123 -14.27 -1.65 6.93
N ILE A 124 -13.74 -2.72 7.50
CA ILE A 124 -14.52 -3.71 8.24
C ILE A 124 -13.93 -3.78 9.64
N ILE A 125 -14.71 -3.39 10.64
CA ILE A 125 -14.31 -3.47 12.04
C ILE A 125 -15.41 -4.19 12.78
N VAL A 126 -15.11 -5.39 13.25
CA VAL A 126 -16.09 -6.27 13.86
C VAL A 126 -15.61 -6.72 15.23
N ASN A 127 -16.55 -7.07 16.10
CA ASN A 127 -16.21 -7.78 17.32
C ASN A 127 -15.95 -9.24 16.99
N ILE A 128 -16.98 -9.91 16.45
CA ILE A 128 -16.94 -11.32 16.06
C ILE A 128 -17.30 -11.41 14.58
N LEU A 129 -16.45 -12.07 13.78
CA LEU A 129 -16.77 -12.43 12.41
C LEU A 129 -17.37 -13.83 12.40
N ASP A 130 -18.69 -13.94 12.19
CA ASP A 130 -19.40 -15.22 12.14
C ASP A 130 -20.04 -15.50 10.77
N ASP A 131 -20.53 -16.73 10.59
CA ASP A 131 -21.15 -17.15 9.33
C ASP A 131 -22.45 -16.36 9.03
N LYS A 132 -23.14 -15.82 10.05
CA LYS A 132 -24.33 -14.95 9.91
C LYS A 132 -23.95 -13.58 9.36
N PHE A 133 -22.85 -13.00 9.80
CA PHE A 133 -22.33 -11.74 9.28
C PHE A 133 -21.87 -11.90 7.84
N VAL A 134 -21.16 -13.00 7.54
CA VAL A 134 -20.67 -13.27 6.18
C VAL A 134 -21.82 -13.53 5.20
N SER A 135 -22.89 -14.20 5.62
CA SER A 135 -24.06 -14.42 4.75
C SER A 135 -24.75 -13.10 4.37
N LYS A 136 -24.72 -12.08 5.25
CA LYS A 136 -25.28 -10.75 4.98
C LYS A 136 -24.41 -9.88 4.07
N ILE A 137 -23.08 -9.99 4.15
CA ILE A 137 -22.17 -9.23 3.28
C ILE A 137 -22.02 -9.87 1.91
N SER A 138 -22.25 -11.18 1.81
CA SER A 138 -21.83 -12.04 0.69
C SER A 138 -20.31 -12.03 0.49
N SER A 139 -19.69 -13.21 0.38
CA SER A 139 -18.25 -13.31 0.11
C SER A 139 -17.85 -12.66 -1.21
N THR A 140 -18.76 -12.64 -2.19
CA THR A 140 -18.54 -12.03 -3.51
C THR A 140 -18.35 -10.52 -3.44
N TYR A 141 -18.88 -9.87 -2.41
CA TYR A 141 -18.80 -8.42 -2.25
C TYR A 141 -17.38 -7.97 -1.93
N ILE A 142 -16.72 -8.59 -0.95
CA ILE A 142 -15.33 -8.25 -0.60
C ILE A 142 -14.39 -8.54 -1.78
N ASP A 143 -14.61 -9.66 -2.48
CA ASP A 143 -13.85 -10.00 -3.67
C ASP A 143 -13.98 -8.94 -4.78
N SER A 144 -15.13 -8.26 -4.88
CA SER A 144 -15.32 -7.15 -5.84
C SER A 144 -14.39 -5.96 -5.54
N PHE A 145 -14.19 -5.60 -4.27
CA PHE A 145 -13.25 -4.54 -3.87
C PHE A 145 -11.80 -4.93 -4.17
N VAL A 146 -11.44 -6.20 -3.92
CA VAL A 146 -10.11 -6.72 -4.26
C VAL A 146 -9.86 -6.66 -5.77
N LYS A 147 -10.82 -7.14 -6.58
CA LYS A 147 -10.75 -7.08 -8.05
C LYS A 147 -10.69 -5.65 -8.57
N ALA A 148 -11.44 -4.74 -7.96
CA ALA A 148 -11.46 -3.31 -8.28
C ALA A 148 -10.24 -2.54 -7.75
N LYS A 149 -9.26 -3.22 -7.14
CA LYS A 149 -8.01 -2.63 -6.63
C LYS A 149 -8.25 -1.57 -5.53
N LYS A 150 -9.31 -1.73 -4.74
CA LYS A 150 -9.66 -0.83 -3.65
C LYS A 150 -8.96 -1.25 -2.36
N ASN A 151 -8.55 -0.29 -1.54
CA ASN A 151 -7.86 -0.59 -0.29
C ASN A 151 -8.83 -1.11 0.77
N ILE A 152 -8.36 -2.05 1.60
CA ILE A 152 -9.18 -2.71 2.61
C ILE A 152 -8.52 -2.61 3.98
N PHE A 153 -9.24 -2.09 4.97
CA PHE A 153 -8.85 -2.15 6.37
C PHE A 153 -9.76 -3.12 7.10
N LEU A 154 -9.23 -4.23 7.59
CA LEU A 154 -10.01 -5.27 8.25
C LEU A 154 -9.49 -5.49 9.68
N SER A 155 -10.39 -5.42 10.64
CA SER A 155 -10.08 -5.60 12.05
C SER A 155 -11.18 -6.39 12.75
N LEU A 156 -10.78 -7.36 13.56
CA LEU A 156 -11.69 -8.24 14.29
C LEU A 156 -11.10 -8.68 15.62
N ASN A 157 -11.94 -9.05 16.60
CA ASN A 157 -11.44 -9.67 17.85
C ASN A 157 -11.47 -11.20 17.77
N ASN A 158 -12.42 -11.77 17.03
CA ASN A 158 -12.61 -13.22 16.96
C ASN A 158 -13.28 -13.63 15.63
N VAL A 159 -13.10 -14.91 15.26
CA VAL A 159 -13.67 -15.52 14.06
C VAL A 159 -14.31 -16.84 14.45
N ILE A 160 -15.56 -17.04 14.08
CA ILE A 160 -16.33 -18.26 14.38
C ILE A 160 -17.01 -18.74 13.10
N GLY A 161 -16.90 -20.03 12.80
CA GLY A 161 -17.60 -20.63 11.66
C GLY A 161 -16.75 -20.82 10.40
N LYS A 162 -17.29 -21.65 9.50
CA LYS A 162 -16.55 -22.16 8.34
C LYS A 162 -16.51 -21.14 7.21
N ASN A 163 -17.60 -20.41 6.98
CA ASN A 163 -17.68 -19.40 5.92
C ASN A 163 -16.84 -18.18 6.28
N ALA A 164 -16.86 -17.75 7.55
CA ALA A 164 -15.98 -16.71 8.07
C ALA A 164 -14.50 -17.05 7.90
N THR A 165 -14.10 -18.28 8.25
CA THR A 165 -12.72 -18.75 8.03
C THR A 165 -12.38 -18.83 6.55
N LYS A 166 -13.32 -19.29 5.70
CA LYS A 166 -13.12 -19.38 4.24
C LYS A 166 -12.93 -17.99 3.60
N LEU A 167 -13.69 -17.00 4.04
CA LEU A 167 -13.55 -15.61 3.60
C LEU A 167 -12.16 -15.04 3.94
N LEU A 168 -11.68 -15.23 5.17
CA LEU A 168 -10.35 -14.75 5.54
C LEU A 168 -9.23 -15.48 4.76
N LYS A 169 -9.41 -16.78 4.51
CA LYS A 169 -8.50 -17.55 3.66
C LYS A 169 -8.48 -17.04 2.22
N SER A 170 -9.59 -16.58 1.65
CA SER A 170 -9.57 -15.97 0.30
C SER A 170 -8.79 -14.65 0.27
N LEU A 171 -8.73 -13.95 1.40
CA LEU A 171 -7.85 -12.78 1.62
C LEU A 171 -6.42 -13.16 2.03
N ASN A 172 -6.06 -14.45 2.00
CA ASN A 172 -4.77 -15.00 2.41
C ASN A 172 -4.43 -14.80 3.89
N ILE A 173 -5.43 -14.78 4.77
CA ILE A 173 -5.28 -14.61 6.20
C ILE A 173 -5.84 -15.85 6.91
N TYR A 174 -5.05 -16.43 7.81
CA TYR A 174 -5.50 -17.48 8.72
C TYR A 174 -5.50 -16.94 10.15
N VAL A 175 -6.68 -16.80 10.75
CA VAL A 175 -6.82 -16.32 12.12
C VAL A 175 -6.92 -17.50 13.06
N HIS A 176 -6.25 -17.42 14.20
CA HIS A 176 -6.38 -18.35 15.32
C HIS A 176 -7.69 -18.09 16.07
N GLY A 177 -8.85 -18.26 15.41
CA GLY A 177 -10.19 -17.93 15.92
C GLY A 177 -10.74 -18.91 16.95
N ASN A 178 -12.07 -19.08 17.00
CA ASN A 178 -12.80 -19.95 17.94
C ASN A 178 -12.59 -19.59 19.42
N ASN A 179 -12.69 -18.29 19.76
CA ASN A 179 -12.49 -17.78 21.13
C ASN A 179 -11.05 -17.97 21.67
N ASN A 180 -10.11 -18.37 20.82
CA ASN A 180 -8.71 -18.39 21.21
C ASN A 180 -8.16 -16.97 21.25
N TYR A 181 -7.28 -16.70 22.21
CA TYR A 181 -6.68 -15.39 22.42
C TYR A 181 -5.17 -15.51 22.65
N VAL A 182 -4.45 -14.41 22.43
CA VAL A 182 -3.03 -14.31 22.73
C VAL A 182 -2.85 -13.60 24.06
N ASP A 183 -1.91 -14.10 24.85
CA ASP A 183 -1.51 -13.44 26.10
C ASP A 183 0.00 -13.54 26.32
N ASP A 184 0.53 -12.60 27.08
CA ASP A 184 1.93 -12.55 27.48
C ASP A 184 2.01 -12.24 28.98
N ILE A 185 2.08 -13.32 29.76
CA ILE A 185 2.08 -13.27 31.23
C ILE A 185 3.19 -12.34 31.77
N PHE A 186 4.33 -12.23 31.09
CA PHE A 186 5.46 -11.43 31.55
C PHE A 186 5.34 -9.94 31.24
N HIS A 187 4.54 -9.57 30.24
CA HIS A 187 4.33 -8.18 29.82
C HIS A 187 2.89 -7.70 30.06
N ASN A 188 2.14 -8.46 30.86
CA ASN A 188 0.81 -8.09 31.32
C ASN A 188 0.89 -6.92 32.30
N ASN A 189 -0.01 -5.95 32.11
CA ASN A 189 -0.07 -4.81 33.01
C ASN A 189 -0.86 -5.16 34.27
N ILE A 190 -0.17 -5.77 35.23
CA ILE A 190 -0.73 -6.15 36.54
C ILE A 190 -1.37 -4.94 37.25
N SER A 191 -0.85 -3.73 37.05
CA SER A 191 -1.40 -2.51 37.68
C SER A 191 -2.78 -2.12 37.12
N LEU A 192 -3.04 -2.34 35.83
CA LEU A 192 -4.36 -2.13 35.21
C LEU A 192 -5.35 -3.24 35.61
N ILE A 193 -4.86 -4.48 35.73
CA ILE A 193 -5.67 -5.66 36.07
C ILE A 193 -6.20 -5.58 37.52
N LYS A 194 -5.43 -4.94 38.44
CA LYS A 194 -5.87 -4.72 39.83
C LYS A 194 -7.17 -3.92 39.95
N ASN A 195 -7.52 -3.12 38.95
CA ASN A 195 -8.77 -2.35 38.92
C ASN A 195 -10.00 -3.16 38.45
N LYS A 196 -9.90 -4.49 38.31
CA LYS A 196 -11.02 -5.45 38.11
C LYS A 196 -11.97 -5.14 36.93
N SER A 197 -11.65 -4.28 35.97
CA SER A 197 -12.47 -4.18 34.76
C SER A 197 -12.23 -5.41 33.90
N GLU A 198 -13.28 -6.19 33.65
CA GLU A 198 -13.20 -7.41 32.81
C GLU A 198 -12.69 -7.09 31.39
N GLU A 199 -12.94 -5.86 30.94
CA GLU A 199 -12.48 -5.32 29.66
C GLU A 199 -10.94 -5.31 29.52
N LEU A 200 -10.19 -5.22 30.62
CA LEU A 200 -8.72 -5.21 30.63
C LEU A 200 -8.09 -6.55 31.02
N LYS A 201 -8.87 -7.61 31.19
CA LYS A 201 -8.31 -8.97 31.34
C LYS A 201 -7.53 -9.36 30.08
N ASN A 202 -6.38 -10.00 30.28
CA ASN A 202 -5.48 -10.54 29.24
C ASN A 202 -4.94 -9.47 28.28
N THR A 203 -4.66 -8.28 28.81
CA THR A 203 -4.01 -7.20 28.05
C THR A 203 -2.51 -7.18 28.32
N PHE A 204 -1.70 -7.14 27.27
CA PHE A 204 -0.25 -7.06 27.35
C PHE A 204 0.32 -5.96 26.47
N TYR A 205 1.57 -5.58 26.74
CA TYR A 205 2.32 -4.65 25.91
C TYR A 205 3.27 -5.38 24.94
N THR A 206 3.37 -4.89 23.71
CA THR A 206 4.37 -5.31 22.73
C THR A 206 5.04 -4.12 22.06
N ASN A 207 6.34 -4.22 21.86
CA ASN A 207 7.16 -3.25 21.12
C ASN A 207 7.75 -3.84 19.83
N LYS A 208 7.26 -5.01 19.39
CA LYS A 208 7.74 -5.70 18.18
C LYS A 208 7.04 -5.15 16.95
N ILE A 209 7.33 -3.89 16.64
CA ILE A 209 6.78 -3.15 15.52
C ILE A 209 7.79 -3.17 14.37
N ILE A 210 7.30 -3.19 13.14
CA ILE A 210 8.14 -3.08 11.94
C ILE A 210 8.91 -1.75 11.91
N GLU A 211 10.20 -1.81 11.63
CA GLU A 211 11.08 -0.64 11.61
C GLU A 211 11.42 -0.20 10.18
N ASN A 212 11.80 1.08 10.01
CA ASN A 212 12.28 1.63 8.73
C ASN A 212 11.30 1.48 7.55
N THR A 213 9.99 1.59 7.81
CA THR A 213 8.95 1.48 6.78
C THR A 213 8.14 2.78 6.63
N PRO A 214 7.52 3.01 5.47
CA PRO A 214 6.57 4.11 5.31
C PRO A 214 5.20 3.86 5.97
N ILE A 215 5.00 2.65 6.55
CA ILE A 215 3.76 2.29 7.25
C ILE A 215 3.71 3.05 8.58
N ILE A 216 4.75 2.90 9.40
CA ILE A 216 4.83 3.47 10.75
C ILE A 216 5.85 4.60 10.76
N LYS A 217 5.40 5.84 10.50
CA LYS A 217 6.27 7.03 10.46
C LYS A 217 6.60 7.56 11.85
N THR A 218 5.71 7.33 12.81
CA THR A 218 5.86 7.85 14.18
C THR A 218 6.92 7.09 14.99
N TYR A 219 7.27 5.88 14.56
CA TYR A 219 8.32 5.10 15.20
C TYR A 219 9.70 5.65 14.83
N SER A 220 10.49 5.97 15.84
CA SER A 220 11.90 6.35 15.69
C SER A 220 12.74 5.47 16.61
N GLN A 221 13.99 5.17 16.24
CA GLN A 221 14.92 4.42 17.09
C GLN A 221 15.10 5.03 18.50
N LYS A 222 14.82 6.34 18.65
CA LYS A 222 14.84 7.06 19.93
C LYS A 222 13.53 6.97 20.72
N ASN A 223 12.39 6.72 20.06
CA ASN A 223 11.06 6.62 20.66
C ASN A 223 10.40 5.30 20.22
N LYS A 224 10.75 4.21 20.92
CA LYS A 224 10.10 2.91 20.70
C LYS A 224 8.66 2.98 21.19
N LEU A 225 7.71 2.84 20.27
CA LEU A 225 6.31 2.73 20.62
C LEU A 225 6.08 1.40 21.34
N ASN A 226 5.25 1.44 22.38
CA ASN A 226 4.85 0.25 23.10
C ASN A 226 3.33 0.13 23.03
N ILE A 227 2.82 -0.90 22.37
CA ILE A 227 1.41 -1.01 22.01
C ILE A 227 0.70 -1.91 23.01
N LEU A 228 -0.41 -1.42 23.56
CA LEU A 228 -1.31 -2.23 24.38
C LEU A 228 -2.18 -3.08 23.46
N TYR A 229 -2.20 -4.38 23.69
CA TYR A 229 -2.87 -5.34 22.83
C TYR A 229 -3.79 -6.27 23.62
N LYS A 230 -4.92 -6.62 23.00
CA LYS A 230 -5.85 -7.66 23.45
C LYS A 230 -6.61 -8.21 22.25
N GLY A 231 -6.59 -9.51 22.05
CA GLY A 231 -7.30 -10.15 20.96
C GLY A 231 -6.71 -11.51 20.60
N THR A 232 -7.04 -11.96 19.41
CA THR A 232 -6.46 -13.18 18.83
C THR A 232 -5.16 -12.85 18.07
N ALA A 233 -4.69 -13.77 17.24
CA ALA A 233 -3.59 -13.58 16.30
C ALA A 233 -3.91 -14.23 14.96
N HIS A 234 -3.03 -14.00 13.99
CA HIS A 234 -3.13 -14.59 12.68
C HIS A 234 -1.78 -15.02 12.10
N SER A 235 -1.86 -15.70 10.97
CA SER A 235 -0.77 -15.96 10.03
C SER A 235 -1.21 -15.52 8.64
N VAL A 236 -0.26 -15.03 7.85
CA VAL A 236 -0.48 -14.70 6.44
C VAL A 236 -0.08 -15.90 5.58
N LEU A 237 -0.92 -16.25 4.58
CA LEU A 237 -0.73 -17.40 3.71
C LEU A 237 0.09 -17.09 2.44
N LEU A 238 0.38 -15.81 2.19
CA LEU A 238 1.23 -15.36 1.09
C LEU A 238 2.71 -15.57 1.38
N LYS A 239 3.53 -15.55 0.33
CA LYS A 239 4.99 -15.44 0.44
C LYS A 239 5.36 -14.10 1.07
N GLU A 240 6.44 -14.07 1.85
CA GLU A 240 6.95 -12.89 2.58
C GLU A 240 7.13 -11.65 1.69
N LYS A 241 7.36 -11.80 0.38
CA LYS A 241 7.46 -10.66 -0.54
C LYS A 241 6.16 -9.85 -0.71
N TYR A 242 5.00 -10.38 -0.33
CA TYR A 242 3.69 -9.74 -0.54
C TYR A 242 3.06 -9.20 0.75
N TYR A 243 3.67 -9.43 1.91
CA TYR A 243 3.15 -8.94 3.18
C TYR A 243 4.25 -8.42 4.09
N LEU A 244 3.88 -7.56 5.01
CA LEU A 244 4.75 -6.95 5.99
C LEU A 244 4.18 -7.21 7.38
N GLU A 245 5.06 -7.58 8.29
CA GLU A 245 4.73 -7.97 9.66
C GLU A 245 4.71 -6.73 10.56
N VAL A 246 3.61 -5.99 10.53
CA VAL A 246 3.54 -4.65 11.15
C VAL A 246 3.68 -4.70 12.67
N LEU A 247 2.98 -5.62 13.33
CA LEU A 247 3.07 -5.83 14.78
C LEU A 247 3.11 -7.33 15.09
N LYS A 248 4.18 -7.72 15.78
CA LYS A 248 4.39 -9.07 16.31
C LYS A 248 4.15 -9.14 17.80
N CYS A 249 3.98 -10.35 18.29
CA CYS A 249 4.02 -10.61 19.71
C CYS A 249 5.47 -10.66 20.25
N ASN A 250 5.64 -10.58 21.57
CA ASN A 250 6.93 -10.80 22.22
C ASN A 250 7.32 -12.28 22.19
N LYS A 251 8.58 -12.59 22.53
CA LYS A 251 9.11 -13.97 22.56
C LYS A 251 8.36 -14.90 23.52
N THR A 252 7.75 -14.33 24.57
CA THR A 252 7.04 -15.06 25.64
C THR A 252 5.55 -15.24 25.38
N CYS A 253 5.02 -14.71 24.26
CA CYS A 253 3.61 -14.83 23.95
C CYS A 253 3.18 -16.25 23.62
N LEU A 254 1.99 -16.61 24.10
CA LEU A 254 1.36 -17.89 23.85
C LEU A 254 -0.10 -17.69 23.42
N LEU A 255 -0.61 -18.69 22.69
CA LEU A 255 -2.01 -18.79 22.30
C LEU A 255 -2.75 -19.67 23.31
N TYR A 256 -3.89 -19.18 23.78
CA TYR A 256 -4.77 -19.84 24.74
C TYR A 256 -6.12 -20.13 24.11
N ASN A 257 -6.75 -21.21 24.54
CA ASN A 257 -8.15 -21.50 24.21
C ASN A 257 -9.13 -20.80 25.17
N SER A 258 -10.43 -20.94 24.91
CA SER A 258 -11.48 -20.41 25.80
C SER A 258 -11.47 -20.99 27.21
N SER A 259 -10.83 -22.14 27.40
CA SER A 259 -10.64 -22.82 28.70
C SER A 259 -9.33 -22.43 29.39
N HIS A 260 -8.62 -21.42 28.89
CA HIS A 260 -7.33 -20.94 29.40
C HIS A 260 -6.17 -21.94 29.31
N GLU A 261 -6.25 -22.90 28.39
CA GLU A 261 -5.19 -23.87 28.12
C GLU A 261 -4.33 -23.45 26.93
N ILE A 262 -3.02 -23.77 27.00
CA ILE A 262 -2.05 -23.41 25.97
C ILE A 262 -2.22 -24.30 24.73
N LEU A 263 -2.34 -23.69 23.56
CA LEU A 263 -2.41 -24.38 22.28
C LEU A 263 -1.01 -24.78 21.80
N ASN A 264 -0.57 -25.99 22.16
CA ASN A 264 0.79 -26.46 21.87
C ASN A 264 1.11 -26.65 20.38
N ASN A 265 0.11 -26.95 19.55
CA ASN A 265 0.29 -27.21 18.12
C ASN A 265 0.28 -25.93 17.26
N GLN A 266 0.29 -24.75 17.89
CA GLN A 266 0.26 -23.45 17.20
C GLN A 266 1.60 -22.73 17.32
N LYS A 267 1.78 -21.71 16.49
CA LYS A 267 2.95 -20.83 16.54
C LYS A 267 3.07 -20.14 17.90
N LYS A 268 4.30 -19.86 18.32
CA LYS A 268 4.62 -19.27 19.63
C LYS A 268 5.54 -18.06 19.47
N GLY A 269 5.50 -17.15 20.43
CA GLY A 269 6.42 -16.02 20.49
C GLY A 269 6.37 -15.11 19.26
N LEU A 270 7.52 -14.89 18.62
CA LEU A 270 7.69 -13.95 17.49
C LEU A 270 7.03 -14.41 16.18
N ASP A 271 6.64 -15.68 16.08
CA ASP A 271 5.96 -16.21 14.89
C ASP A 271 4.46 -15.85 14.88
N ILE A 272 3.96 -15.29 15.98
CA ILE A 272 2.58 -14.82 16.15
C ILE A 272 2.47 -13.39 15.60
N LEU A 273 1.64 -13.20 14.57
CA LEU A 273 1.30 -11.88 14.03
C LEU A 273 0.03 -11.33 14.67
N LEU A 274 0.09 -10.05 15.04
CA LEU A 274 -1.02 -9.32 15.65
C LEU A 274 -1.63 -8.35 14.64
N VAL A 275 -0.78 -7.61 13.92
CA VAL A 275 -1.16 -6.75 12.80
C VAL A 275 -0.26 -7.05 11.61
N SER A 276 -0.83 -7.24 10.44
CA SER A 276 -0.10 -7.39 9.18
C SER A 276 -0.65 -6.47 8.12
N SER A 277 0.17 -6.23 7.10
CA SER A 277 -0.27 -5.52 5.91
C SER A 277 0.15 -6.28 4.66
N ILE A 278 -0.76 -6.45 3.72
CA ILE A 278 -0.52 -7.07 2.42
C ILE A 278 -0.46 -5.95 1.37
N GLN A 279 0.54 -6.04 0.48
CA GLN A 279 0.63 -5.22 -0.72
C GLN A 279 0.79 -6.13 -1.93
N LEU A 280 -0.20 -6.10 -2.82
CA LEU A 280 -0.19 -6.87 -4.06
C LEU A 280 0.51 -6.09 -5.18
N GLU A 281 0.82 -6.78 -6.29
CA GLU A 281 1.55 -6.20 -7.44
C GLU A 281 0.82 -5.01 -8.09
N ASN A 282 -0.50 -4.94 -7.90
CA ASN A 282 -1.35 -3.83 -8.35
C ASN A 282 -1.35 -2.63 -7.38
N ASN A 283 -0.52 -2.64 -6.34
CA ASN A 283 -0.45 -1.66 -5.25
C ASN A 283 -1.72 -1.54 -4.39
N LEU A 284 -2.63 -2.53 -4.44
CA LEU A 284 -3.70 -2.65 -3.45
C LEU A 284 -3.09 -2.87 -2.07
N ARG A 285 -3.58 -2.14 -1.07
CA ARG A 285 -3.19 -2.29 0.33
C ARG A 285 -4.32 -2.92 1.13
N LEU A 286 -3.98 -3.96 1.85
CA LEU A 286 -4.86 -4.56 2.85
C LEU A 286 -4.15 -4.51 4.20
N VAL A 287 -4.75 -3.87 5.20
CA VAL A 287 -4.30 -3.94 6.59
C VAL A 287 -5.22 -4.88 7.34
N PHE A 288 -4.63 -5.84 8.06
CA PHE A 288 -5.36 -6.77 8.89
C PHE A 288 -4.91 -6.69 10.35
N SER A 289 -5.88 -6.53 11.26
CA SER A 289 -5.65 -6.54 12.72
C SER A 289 -6.48 -7.62 13.39
N SER A 290 -5.81 -8.48 14.18
CA SER A 290 -6.45 -9.51 15.02
C SER A 290 -7.03 -8.97 16.34
N SER A 291 -7.13 -7.64 16.45
CA SER A 291 -7.82 -6.94 17.53
C SER A 291 -8.50 -5.71 16.93
N SER A 292 -9.79 -5.51 17.21
CA SER A 292 -10.43 -4.21 17.06
C SER A 292 -10.23 -3.35 18.29
N VAL A 293 -10.11 -3.94 19.48
CA VAL A 293 -9.90 -3.22 20.75
C VAL A 293 -8.65 -2.32 20.73
N ILE A 294 -7.62 -2.68 19.97
CA ILE A 294 -6.41 -1.85 19.77
C ILE A 294 -6.73 -0.41 19.28
N PHE A 295 -7.87 -0.23 18.60
CA PHE A 295 -8.36 1.04 18.05
C PHE A 295 -9.46 1.70 18.89
N SER A 296 -9.81 1.11 20.04
CA SER A 296 -10.87 1.65 20.91
C SER A 296 -10.44 2.92 21.64
N ASP A 297 -11.40 3.77 21.95
CA ASP A 297 -11.17 4.99 22.74
C ASP A 297 -10.62 4.65 24.14
N LEU A 298 -10.99 3.48 24.70
CA LEU A 298 -10.44 2.98 25.96
C LEU A 298 -8.92 2.79 25.85
N PHE A 299 -8.45 2.09 24.82
CA PHE A 299 -7.03 1.84 24.63
C PHE A 299 -6.26 3.11 24.28
N PHE A 300 -6.87 4.04 23.54
CA PHE A 300 -6.25 5.35 23.25
C PHE A 300 -6.08 6.20 24.51
N LYS A 301 -7.04 6.17 25.45
CA LYS A 301 -6.94 6.85 26.74
C LYS A 301 -5.86 6.26 27.64
N ILE A 302 -5.77 4.93 27.69
CA ILE A 302 -4.76 4.22 28.51
C ILE A 302 -3.37 4.41 27.90
N ASN A 303 -3.26 4.34 26.58
CA ASN A 303 -1.99 4.40 25.88
C ASN A 303 -2.09 5.18 24.57
N ASN A 304 -1.57 6.40 24.57
CA ASN A 304 -1.58 7.27 23.39
C ASN A 304 -0.76 6.70 22.21
N ASP A 305 0.16 5.75 22.44
CA ASP A 305 0.88 5.09 21.35
C ASP A 305 -0.04 4.26 20.45
N ASN A 306 -1.13 3.69 20.99
CA ASN A 306 -2.18 3.02 20.21
C ASN A 306 -2.84 4.00 19.21
N LYS A 307 -3.03 5.26 19.59
CA LYS A 307 -3.60 6.28 18.71
C LYS A 307 -2.62 6.64 17.59
N LYS A 308 -1.33 6.82 17.91
CA LYS A 308 -0.28 7.12 16.92
C LYS A 308 -0.19 6.03 15.86
N ILE A 309 -0.15 4.75 16.27
CA ILE A 309 -0.08 3.64 15.32
C ILE A 309 -1.36 3.52 14.47
N ALA A 310 -2.53 3.79 15.05
CA ALA A 310 -3.80 3.77 14.32
C ALA A 310 -3.82 4.80 13.18
N VAL A 311 -3.35 6.02 13.44
CA VAL A 311 -3.25 7.09 12.44
C VAL A 311 -2.30 6.67 11.29
N ASP A 312 -1.13 6.16 11.63
CA ASP A 312 -0.13 5.71 10.66
C ASP A 312 -0.65 4.56 9.77
N LEU A 313 -1.29 3.55 10.39
CA LEU A 313 -1.90 2.42 9.69
C LEU A 313 -3.00 2.86 8.72
N VAL A 314 -3.91 3.72 9.17
CA VAL A 314 -5.01 4.24 8.33
C VAL A 314 -4.46 5.06 7.18
N HIS A 315 -3.50 5.96 7.43
CA HIS A 315 -2.88 6.76 6.39
C HIS A 315 -2.15 5.91 5.34
N TRP A 316 -1.43 4.88 5.78
CA TRP A 316 -0.76 3.97 4.86
C TRP A 316 -1.79 3.16 4.07
N CYS A 317 -2.77 2.54 4.73
CA CYS A 317 -3.79 1.72 4.08
C CYS A 317 -4.55 2.50 3.00
N LEU A 318 -4.90 3.76 3.28
CA LEU A 318 -5.74 4.59 2.40
C LEU A 318 -4.93 5.51 1.48
N ASN A 319 -3.71 5.11 1.12
CA ASN A 319 -2.92 5.81 0.10
C ASN A 319 -2.66 7.30 0.44
N LYS A 320 -2.41 7.62 1.71
CA LYS A 320 -1.97 8.95 2.18
C LYS A 320 -0.47 9.03 2.46
N SER A 321 0.16 7.90 2.76
CA SER A 321 1.61 7.80 2.96
C SER A 321 2.22 6.68 2.11
N GLY A 322 3.54 6.73 1.89
CA GLY A 322 4.27 5.65 1.23
C GLY A 322 3.93 5.47 -0.24
N ILE A 323 3.57 6.55 -0.96
CA ILE A 323 3.34 6.50 -2.40
C ILE A 323 4.51 7.15 -3.10
N ILE A 324 5.07 6.45 -4.08
CA ILE A 324 6.13 6.97 -4.96
C ILE A 324 5.56 7.09 -6.36
N ARG A 325 5.95 8.15 -7.07
CA ARG A 325 5.64 8.37 -8.48
C ARG A 325 6.91 8.72 -9.23
N TYR A 326 7.02 8.28 -10.49
CA TYR A 326 8.07 8.72 -11.39
C TYR A 326 7.51 9.65 -12.48
N ASN A 327 8.34 10.53 -13.03
CA ASN A 327 8.00 11.34 -14.19
C ASN A 327 9.26 11.70 -15.01
N ASN A 328 9.07 12.39 -16.14
CA ASN A 328 10.12 13.03 -16.94
C ASN A 328 11.30 12.08 -17.24
N PHE A 329 10.99 10.84 -17.62
CA PHE A 329 12.01 9.92 -18.09
C PHE A 329 12.60 10.45 -19.40
N LYS A 330 13.92 10.58 -19.46
CA LYS A 330 14.68 11.08 -20.62
C LYS A 330 15.88 10.20 -20.88
N LEU A 331 16.16 10.00 -22.17
CA LEU A 331 17.27 9.19 -22.66
C LEU A 331 17.81 9.83 -23.94
N TYR A 332 19.07 10.28 -23.93
CA TYR A 332 19.72 10.92 -25.09
C TYR A 332 21.24 10.72 -25.05
N LYS A 333 21.95 10.95 -26.16
CA LYS A 333 23.41 10.81 -26.18
C LYS A 333 24.05 11.94 -25.37
N SER A 334 25.10 11.64 -24.61
CA SER A 334 25.76 12.63 -23.74
C SER A 334 26.51 13.72 -24.52
N SER A 335 26.81 13.53 -25.80
CA SER A 335 27.38 14.55 -26.70
C SER A 335 26.37 15.63 -27.08
N ASP A 336 25.09 15.33 -26.91
CA ASP A 336 24.00 16.16 -27.38
C ASP A 336 23.56 17.07 -26.24
N THR A 337 23.78 18.38 -26.41
CA THR A 337 23.36 19.40 -25.44
C THR A 337 21.85 19.60 -25.40
N SER A 338 21.09 18.94 -26.28
CA SER A 338 19.63 18.97 -26.34
C SER A 338 19.06 17.60 -26.77
N GLU A 339 17.84 17.27 -26.29
CA GLU A 339 17.11 16.05 -26.70
C GLU A 339 17.01 15.92 -28.23
N MET A 340 16.99 17.06 -28.93
CA MET A 340 16.81 17.20 -30.37
C MET A 340 17.95 16.63 -31.23
N ASN A 341 19.16 16.51 -30.69
CA ASN A 341 20.31 16.01 -31.47
C ASN A 341 20.46 14.47 -31.43
N SER A 342 19.66 13.79 -30.61
CA SER A 342 19.73 12.33 -30.41
C SER A 342 18.91 11.52 -31.42
N PHE A 343 18.26 12.19 -32.37
CA PHE A 343 17.34 11.61 -33.33
C PHE A 343 18.00 11.36 -34.69
N CYS A 344 17.72 10.20 -35.32
CA CYS A 344 18.08 10.04 -36.73
C CYS A 344 17.14 10.84 -37.62
N VAL A 345 17.72 11.51 -38.60
CA VAL A 345 17.04 11.85 -39.85
C VAL A 345 16.86 10.52 -40.61
N THR A 346 15.63 10.04 -40.76
CA THR A 346 15.36 8.93 -41.69
C THR A 346 15.53 9.42 -43.12
N ASP A 347 15.86 8.56 -44.08
CA ASP A 347 15.98 8.99 -45.48
C ASP A 347 14.65 9.56 -46.05
N TRP A 348 13.51 9.27 -45.40
CA TRP A 348 12.22 9.90 -45.69
C TRP A 348 12.20 11.40 -45.32
N ASP A 349 12.83 11.78 -44.21
CA ASP A 349 12.94 13.17 -43.75
C ASP A 349 13.82 14.01 -44.68
N ARG A 350 14.77 13.37 -45.39
CA ARG A 350 15.64 14.04 -46.37
C ARG A 350 14.92 14.37 -47.68
N ASN A 351 13.84 13.65 -48.00
CA ASN A 351 13.02 13.85 -49.21
C ASN A 351 11.90 14.90 -49.03
N ILE A 352 11.71 15.46 -47.83
CA ILE A 352 10.75 16.55 -47.59
C ILE A 352 11.34 17.92 -47.97
N ASN A 353 12.66 18.04 -48.03
CA ASN A 353 13.33 19.31 -48.36
C ASN A 353 13.40 19.62 -49.88
N THR A 354 12.70 18.85 -50.73
CA THR A 354 12.62 19.11 -52.18
C THR A 354 11.26 19.61 -52.65
N TYR A 355 10.29 19.84 -51.77
CA TYR A 355 9.04 20.52 -52.10
C TYR A 355 8.81 21.72 -51.17
N GLU A 356 9.56 22.79 -51.41
CA GLU A 356 9.15 24.12 -50.97
C GLU A 356 7.87 24.53 -51.73
N ASN A 357 6.79 24.69 -50.97
CA ASN A 357 5.52 25.38 -51.27
C ASN A 357 4.28 24.47 -51.25
N THR A 358 3.77 24.17 -50.06
CA THR A 358 2.34 24.34 -49.76
C THR A 358 2.15 24.67 -48.27
N ASN A 359 1.26 25.64 -48.01
CA ASN A 359 0.82 26.08 -46.69
C ASN A 359 -0.05 25.01 -46.00
N ASP A 360 0.54 23.90 -45.57
CA ASP A 360 -0.20 22.87 -44.82
C ASP A 360 0.25 22.79 -43.36
N LYS A 361 -0.71 23.19 -42.51
CA LYS A 361 -0.72 23.14 -41.04
C LYS A 361 -0.86 21.68 -40.53
N TYR A 362 -0.13 20.75 -41.15
CA TYR A 362 -0.11 19.31 -40.88
C TYR A 362 1.31 18.76 -40.62
N ILE A 363 2.33 19.63 -40.47
CA ILE A 363 3.66 19.23 -40.03
C ILE A 363 3.72 19.35 -38.49
N SER A 364 3.00 18.48 -37.81
CA SER A 364 3.18 18.25 -36.38
C SER A 364 3.03 16.77 -36.13
N GLU A 365 4.06 16.18 -35.50
CA GLU A 365 4.23 14.76 -35.17
C GLU A 365 4.96 13.87 -36.19
N VAL A 366 6.08 14.33 -36.76
CA VAL A 366 7.17 13.37 -37.04
C VAL A 366 7.74 12.96 -35.69
N LYS A 367 7.26 11.83 -35.14
CA LYS A 367 7.82 11.19 -33.93
C LYS A 367 9.24 10.73 -34.24
N GLN A 368 10.20 11.62 -33.98
CA GLN A 368 11.60 11.36 -34.21
C GLN A 368 12.07 10.21 -33.30
N LYS A 369 12.67 9.17 -33.88
CA LYS A 369 13.17 7.98 -33.18
C LYS A 369 14.62 8.23 -32.74
N PRO A 370 14.96 8.15 -31.44
CA PRO A 370 16.32 8.33 -31.00
C PRO A 370 17.18 7.16 -31.47
N CYS A 371 18.38 7.47 -31.92
CA CYS A 371 19.26 6.51 -32.58
C CYS A 371 20.54 6.32 -31.81
N PHE A 372 20.62 5.18 -31.15
CA PHE A 372 21.81 4.80 -30.40
C PHE A 372 22.63 3.81 -31.22
N TYR A 373 23.95 3.97 -31.18
CA TYR A 373 24.91 3.05 -31.76
C TYR A 373 25.64 2.30 -30.64
N ILE A 374 26.26 1.19 -31.01
CA ILE A 374 27.17 0.49 -30.11
C ILE A 374 28.22 1.46 -29.56
N ASN A 375 28.59 1.30 -28.29
CA ASN A 375 29.56 2.17 -27.61
C ASN A 375 29.16 3.64 -27.40
N ASP A 376 27.95 4.07 -27.77
CA ASP A 376 27.48 5.42 -27.47
C ASP A 376 27.46 5.68 -25.95
N VAL A 377 27.83 6.89 -25.54
CA VAL A 377 27.66 7.34 -24.15
C VAL A 377 26.30 7.98 -24.03
N ILE A 378 25.44 7.41 -23.20
CA ILE A 378 24.06 7.80 -23.02
C ILE A 378 23.86 8.45 -21.66
N TYR A 379 23.15 9.57 -21.66
CA TYR A 379 22.58 10.18 -20.47
C TYR A 379 21.16 9.66 -20.28
N VAL A 380 20.89 9.10 -19.11
CA VAL A 380 19.54 8.76 -18.65
C VAL A 380 19.16 9.63 -17.47
N SER A 381 17.92 10.11 -17.42
CA SER A 381 17.37 10.75 -16.23
C SER A 381 15.90 10.43 -15.99
N ILE A 382 15.50 10.49 -14.73
CA ILE A 382 14.12 10.26 -14.28
C ILE A 382 13.86 11.05 -13.00
N ASP A 383 12.66 11.59 -12.85
CA ASP A 383 12.23 12.28 -11.64
C ASP A 383 11.48 11.31 -10.71
N PHE A 384 11.80 11.31 -9.42
CA PHE A 384 11.01 10.59 -8.40
C PHE A 384 10.41 11.53 -7.37
N TYR A 385 9.14 11.29 -7.02
CA TYR A 385 8.39 12.03 -6.02
C TYR A 385 7.76 11.08 -5.00
N GLU A 386 7.64 11.52 -3.75
CA GLU A 386 6.89 10.85 -2.70
C GLU A 386 5.70 11.71 -2.26
N LEU A 387 4.56 11.08 -1.98
CA LEU A 387 3.41 11.75 -1.39
C LEU A 387 3.59 11.85 0.13
N ASN A 388 3.65 13.07 0.64
CA ASN A 388 3.69 13.36 2.07
C ASN A 388 2.64 14.42 2.44
N TYR A 389 1.67 14.05 3.30
CA TYR A 389 0.58 14.93 3.74
C TYR A 389 -0.11 15.68 2.58
N ASN A 390 -0.47 14.96 1.51
CA ASN A 390 -1.05 15.48 0.26
C ASN A 390 -0.12 16.32 -0.65
N TYR A 391 1.16 16.48 -0.31
CA TYR A 391 2.14 17.17 -1.15
C TYR A 391 3.09 16.18 -1.81
N TRP A 392 3.31 16.35 -3.11
CA TRP A 392 4.37 15.64 -3.83
C TRP A 392 5.69 16.34 -3.59
N ILE A 393 6.60 15.66 -2.90
CA ILE A 393 7.94 16.16 -2.61
C ILE A 393 8.99 15.30 -3.33
N PRO A 394 10.17 15.84 -3.68
CA PRO A 394 11.26 15.05 -4.25
C PRO A 394 11.62 13.84 -3.39
N TYR A 395 11.62 12.65 -3.98
CA TYR A 395 12.00 11.42 -3.28
C TYR A 395 13.53 11.28 -3.29
N LYS A 396 14.15 11.24 -2.11
CA LYS A 396 15.62 11.29 -1.96
C LYS A 396 16.17 10.04 -1.25
N LYS A 397 16.64 9.09 -2.05
CA LYS A 397 17.33 7.86 -1.64
C LYS A 397 18.69 7.75 -2.34
N LYS A 398 19.57 6.87 -1.83
CA LYS A 398 20.95 6.72 -2.36
C LYS A 398 21.12 5.43 -3.18
N ASP A 399 20.12 4.58 -3.09
CA ASP A 399 20.12 3.17 -3.45
C ASP A 399 19.21 2.86 -4.65
N ILE A 400 18.81 3.89 -5.40
CA ILE A 400 18.05 3.70 -6.65
C ILE A 400 19.01 3.24 -7.74
N GLN A 401 18.70 2.10 -8.35
CA GLN A 401 19.48 1.50 -9.42
C GLN A 401 18.74 1.63 -10.76
N PHE A 402 19.51 1.58 -11.85
CA PHE A 402 18.99 1.27 -13.17
C PHE A 402 19.69 0.04 -13.72
N GLU A 403 19.00 -0.65 -14.61
CA GLU A 403 19.47 -1.86 -15.27
C GLU A 403 19.31 -1.69 -16.77
N LEU A 404 20.32 -2.13 -17.52
CA LEU A 404 20.23 -2.34 -18.97
C LEU A 404 20.14 -3.84 -19.21
N ILE A 405 19.05 -4.27 -19.84
CA ILE A 405 18.72 -5.68 -20.01
C ILE A 405 18.64 -6.02 -21.50
N HIS A 406 19.21 -7.15 -21.89
CA HIS A 406 18.96 -7.77 -23.20
C HIS A 406 18.19 -9.07 -22.98
N THR A 407 18.90 -10.16 -22.73
CA THR A 407 18.34 -11.43 -22.21
C THR A 407 18.60 -11.55 -20.71
N ASN A 408 19.78 -11.09 -20.28
CA ASN A 408 20.20 -10.96 -18.90
C ASN A 408 20.55 -9.50 -18.61
N ILE A 409 20.74 -9.17 -17.34
CA ILE A 409 21.24 -7.85 -16.92
C ILE A 409 22.68 -7.70 -17.40
N ILE A 410 22.91 -6.74 -18.29
CA ILE A 410 24.24 -6.46 -18.86
C ILE A 410 24.93 -5.36 -18.07
N TYR A 411 24.15 -4.40 -17.58
CA TYR A 411 24.66 -3.30 -16.77
C TYR A 411 23.70 -3.03 -15.63
N ARG A 412 24.23 -2.85 -14.42
CA ARG A 412 23.49 -2.42 -13.23
C ARG A 412 24.32 -1.41 -12.46
N ASN A 413 23.76 -0.24 -12.19
CA ASN A 413 24.47 0.78 -11.42
C ASN A 413 23.49 1.70 -10.69
N PHE A 414 23.97 2.40 -9.66
CA PHE A 414 23.19 3.39 -8.93
C PHE A 414 23.06 4.67 -9.74
N LEU A 415 21.87 5.29 -9.69
CA LEU A 415 21.63 6.61 -10.26
C LEU A 415 22.26 7.70 -9.36
N ASN A 416 22.85 8.69 -10.00
CA ASN A 416 23.31 9.91 -9.34
C ASN A 416 22.11 10.81 -9.04
N ARG A 417 22.27 11.71 -8.06
CA ARG A 417 21.25 12.69 -7.68
C ARG A 417 21.87 14.05 -7.48
N TYR A 418 21.15 15.11 -7.83
CA TYR A 418 21.57 16.46 -7.52
C TYR A 418 21.51 16.73 -6.02
N LYS A 419 22.47 17.54 -5.53
CA LYS A 419 22.56 17.95 -4.10
C LYS A 419 21.37 18.81 -3.66
N ASN A 420 20.76 19.56 -4.57
CA ASN A 420 19.59 20.38 -4.27
C ASN A 420 18.43 19.51 -3.75
N ALA A 421 17.92 19.85 -2.56
CA ALA A 421 16.82 19.16 -1.91
C ALA A 421 15.53 19.18 -2.75
N ASN A 422 15.30 20.26 -3.50
CA ASN A 422 14.08 20.46 -4.28
C ASN A 422 14.13 19.80 -5.66
N ASN A 423 15.27 19.23 -6.05
CA ASN A 423 15.42 18.62 -7.37
C ASN A 423 15.00 17.13 -7.31
N PRO A 424 13.98 16.67 -8.05
CA PRO A 424 13.51 15.29 -8.02
C PRO A 424 14.30 14.35 -8.94
N THR A 425 15.20 14.89 -9.76
CA THR A 425 15.87 14.19 -10.84
C THR A 425 17.03 13.32 -10.34
N TYR A 426 17.00 12.09 -10.82
CA TYR A 426 18.09 11.13 -10.80
C TYR A 426 18.63 10.97 -12.20
N TYR A 427 19.93 10.74 -12.32
CA TYR A 427 20.57 10.66 -13.62
C TYR A 427 21.79 9.73 -13.63
N LYS A 428 22.19 9.28 -14.81
CA LYS A 428 23.46 8.60 -15.01
C LYS A 428 23.95 8.77 -16.44
N ASN A 429 25.26 8.87 -16.59
CA ASN A 429 25.94 8.63 -17.86
C ASN A 429 26.51 7.22 -17.86
N PHE A 430 26.23 6.46 -18.91
CA PHE A 430 26.80 5.14 -19.10
C PHE A 430 27.05 4.85 -20.58
N LYS A 431 27.99 3.95 -20.85
CA LYS A 431 28.34 3.55 -22.21
C LYS A 431 27.51 2.33 -22.62
N LEU A 432 26.93 2.35 -23.81
CA LEU A 432 26.22 1.19 -24.35
C LEU A 432 27.19 0.04 -24.68
N PRO A 433 26.71 -1.21 -24.65
CA PRO A 433 27.52 -2.37 -24.99
C PRO A 433 28.05 -2.31 -26.42
N ASN A 434 29.11 -3.08 -26.68
CA ASN A 434 29.71 -3.24 -28.00
C ASN A 434 28.98 -4.27 -28.88
N LYS A 435 27.78 -4.71 -28.49
CA LYS A 435 26.96 -5.68 -29.22
C LYS A 435 25.67 -5.02 -29.69
N HIS A 436 25.32 -5.25 -30.96
CA HIS A 436 24.03 -4.84 -31.47
C HIS A 436 22.92 -5.74 -30.91
N GLY A 437 21.70 -5.21 -30.80
CA GLY A 437 20.56 -5.94 -30.27
C GLY A 437 19.51 -5.01 -29.70
N ILE A 438 18.46 -5.62 -29.14
CA ILE A 438 17.33 -4.91 -28.52
C ILE A 438 17.55 -4.90 -27.01
N TYR A 439 17.57 -3.70 -26.44
CA TYR A 439 17.79 -3.49 -25.01
C TYR A 439 16.57 -2.83 -24.36
N LYS A 440 16.36 -3.14 -23.08
CA LYS A 440 15.36 -2.53 -22.20
C LYS A 440 16.04 -1.74 -21.08
#